data_AF-A0A956JVE0-F1
#
_entry.id   AF-A0A956JVE0-F1
#
_cell.length_a   1.000
_cell.length_b   1.000
_cell.length_c   1.000
_cell.angle_alpha   90.00
_cell.angle_beta   90.00
_cell.angle_gamma   90.00
#
_symmetry.space_group_name_H-M   'P 1'
#
loop_
_entity.id
_entity.type
_entity.pdbx_description
1 polymer ?
#
loop_
_entity_poly.entity_id
_entity_poly.type
_entity_poly.pdbx_seq_one_letter_code
_entity_poly.pdbx_strand_id
1 'polypeptide(L)'
;LVGDVVTFSGTIIANGGRGGDGASSANDGGGGGGGGRIKIFYGTSVGGNGSTQVSPGLGGDGGDTAKGQPGVTGTVNQSQRAFPDVTVTVQSATAL
;
A
#
# COMPACT_ATOMS: atom_id res chain seq x y z
N LEU A 1 1.72 -18.71 -21.13
CA LEU A 1 1.26 -17.81 -20.07
C LEU A 1 1.62 -16.38 -20.47
N VAL A 2 0.63 -15.53 -20.77
CA VAL A 2 0.84 -14.07 -20.87
C VAL A 2 0.42 -13.51 -19.51
N GLY A 3 1.33 -13.50 -18.54
CA GLY A 3 1.07 -12.85 -17.26
C GLY A 3 1.38 -11.36 -17.32
N ASP A 4 0.72 -10.57 -16.49
CA ASP A 4 0.95 -9.12 -16.43
C ASP A 4 2.41 -8.79 -16.10
N VAL A 5 2.99 -7.87 -16.87
CA VAL A 5 4.27 -7.22 -16.56
C VAL A 5 3.95 -5.86 -15.96
N VAL A 6 4.43 -5.62 -14.74
CA VAL A 6 4.24 -4.33 -14.05
C VAL A 6 5.55 -3.57 -14.06
N THR A 7 5.54 -2.40 -14.69
CA THR A 7 6.69 -1.48 -14.72
C THR A 7 6.30 -0.16 -14.10
N PHE A 8 7.11 0.37 -13.18
CA PHE A 8 6.90 1.69 -12.61
C PHE A 8 8.21 2.47 -12.47
N SER A 9 8.10 3.78 -12.62
CA SER A 9 9.16 4.76 -12.42
C SER A 9 8.68 5.84 -11.45
N GLY A 10 9.62 6.53 -10.79
CA GLY A 10 9.30 7.50 -9.73
C GLY A 10 9.09 6.84 -8.36
N THR A 11 8.38 7.52 -7.46
CA THR A 11 8.21 7.08 -6.07
C THR A 11 6.75 6.88 -5.74
N ILE A 12 6.39 5.69 -5.27
CA ILE A 12 5.07 5.40 -4.69
C ILE A 12 5.17 5.60 -3.18
N ILE A 13 4.35 6.50 -2.63
CA ILE A 13 4.37 6.84 -1.20
C ILE A 13 3.03 6.49 -0.56
N ALA A 14 3.06 5.80 0.57
CA ALA A 14 1.88 5.54 1.39
C ALA A 14 2.11 5.99 2.84
N ASN A 15 1.45 7.08 3.24
CA ASN A 15 1.62 7.71 4.55
C ASN A 15 0.45 7.42 5.47
N GLY A 16 0.73 7.25 6.76
CA GLY A 16 -0.28 7.29 7.80
C GLY A 16 -0.77 8.72 8.06
N GLY A 17 -2.01 8.85 8.53
CA GLY A 17 -2.59 10.14 8.89
C GLY A 17 -1.99 10.70 10.19
N ARG A 18 -1.80 12.02 10.26
CA ARG A 18 -1.38 12.69 11.50
C ARG A 18 -2.48 12.59 12.57
N GLY A 19 -2.09 12.33 13.81
CA GLY A 19 -2.99 12.41 14.96
C GLY A 19 -3.46 13.84 15.22
N GLY A 20 -4.66 14.01 15.79
CA GLY A 20 -5.20 15.33 16.12
C GLY A 20 -4.43 15.97 17.27
N ASP A 21 -4.21 17.28 17.21
CA ASP A 21 -3.58 18.02 18.29
C ASP A 21 -4.56 18.22 19.46
N GLY A 22 -4.03 18.10 20.67
CA GLY A 22 -4.70 18.37 21.92
C GLY A 22 -4.68 19.86 22.28
N ALA A 23 -5.57 20.27 23.18
CA ALA A 23 -5.76 21.68 23.54
C ALA A 23 -5.47 21.98 25.02
N SER A 24 -5.27 20.94 25.84
CA SER A 24 -5.02 21.08 27.28
C SER A 24 -3.60 20.67 27.65
N SER A 25 -3.24 20.94 28.91
CA SER A 25 -2.00 20.46 29.53
C SER A 25 -2.00 18.96 29.83
N ALA A 26 -3.15 18.30 29.73
CA ALA A 26 -3.25 16.85 29.83
C ALA A 26 -2.77 16.18 28.53
N ASN A 27 -2.35 14.91 28.59
CA ASN A 27 -1.93 14.14 27.40
C ASN A 27 -3.14 13.79 26.51
N ASP A 28 -3.69 14.78 25.82
CA ASP A 28 -4.91 14.70 25.01
C ASP A 28 -4.65 14.69 23.50
N GLY A 29 -3.39 14.81 23.08
CA GLY A 29 -2.97 14.62 21.68
C GLY A 29 -3.24 13.20 21.18
N GLY A 30 -3.87 13.09 20.01
CA GLY A 30 -4.20 11.81 19.38
C GLY A 30 -2.97 11.08 18.82
N GLY A 31 -2.99 9.74 18.83
CA GLY A 31 -1.96 8.93 18.17
C GLY A 31 -1.97 9.09 16.65
N GLY A 32 -0.80 8.90 16.03
CA GLY A 32 -0.65 8.87 14.59
C GLY A 32 -1.24 7.60 13.98
N GLY A 33 -1.81 7.71 12.78
CA GLY A 33 -2.27 6.56 12.01
C GLY A 33 -1.10 5.69 11.56
N GLY A 34 -1.31 4.37 11.49
CA GLY A 34 -0.33 3.46 10.91
C GLY A 34 0.01 3.82 9.46
N GLY A 35 1.22 3.50 9.02
CA GLY A 35 1.66 3.75 7.66
C GLY A 35 0.84 2.99 6.64
N GLY A 36 0.75 3.54 5.43
CA GLY A 36 -0.02 2.93 4.35
C GLY A 36 0.57 1.60 3.88
N ARG A 37 -0.19 0.86 3.06
CA ARG A 37 0.24 -0.43 2.52
C ARG A 37 0.39 -0.33 1.00
N ILE A 38 1.57 -0.65 0.50
CA ILE A 38 1.83 -0.80 -0.94
C ILE A 38 1.80 -2.29 -1.25
N LYS A 39 0.93 -2.70 -2.18
CA LYS A 39 0.84 -4.08 -2.67
C LYS A 39 0.96 -4.10 -4.18
N ILE A 40 1.99 -4.77 -4.70
CA ILE A 40 2.22 -4.91 -6.13
C ILE A 40 1.98 -6.38 -6.50
N PHE A 41 1.03 -6.60 -7.40
CA PHE A 41 0.72 -7.92 -7.94
C PHE A 41 1.10 -7.95 -9.40
N TYR A 42 1.80 -8.99 -9.82
CA TYR A 42 2.24 -9.18 -11.21
C TYR A 42 2.13 -10.65 -11.61
N GLY A 43 1.95 -10.90 -12.90
CA GLY A 43 1.87 -12.25 -13.44
C GLY A 43 3.22 -12.80 -13.86
N THR A 44 3.99 -12.00 -14.62
CA THR A 44 5.27 -12.42 -15.20
C THR A 44 6.45 -11.80 -14.48
N SER A 45 6.52 -10.47 -14.43
CA SER A 45 7.62 -9.74 -13.81
C SER A 45 7.19 -8.39 -13.27
N VAL A 46 7.96 -7.91 -12.30
CA VAL A 46 7.94 -6.52 -11.85
C VAL A 46 9.30 -5.91 -12.16
N GLY A 47 9.32 -4.69 -12.70
CA GLY A 47 10.57 -4.02 -13.10
C GLY A 47 10.49 -2.50 -13.12
N GLY A 48 11.60 -1.87 -13.49
CA GLY A 48 11.78 -0.41 -13.49
C GLY A 48 12.71 0.08 -12.38
N ASN A 49 12.95 1.40 -12.37
CA ASN A 49 13.84 2.07 -11.41
C ASN A 49 13.03 2.84 -10.35
N GLY A 50 11.77 2.49 -10.15
CA GLY A 50 10.91 3.13 -9.17
C GLY A 50 11.27 2.73 -7.74
N SER A 51 10.87 3.57 -6.78
CA SER A 51 11.03 3.30 -5.35
C SER A 51 9.68 3.29 -4.63
N THR A 52 9.61 2.57 -3.51
CA THR A 52 8.42 2.50 -2.66
C THR A 52 8.76 2.99 -1.26
N GLN A 53 7.94 3.88 -0.71
CA GLN A 53 8.10 4.41 0.63
C GLN A 53 6.80 4.25 1.43
N VAL A 54 6.92 3.73 2.65
CA VAL A 54 5.83 3.67 3.62
C VAL A 54 6.28 4.37 4.89
N SER A 55 5.46 5.30 5.38
CA SER A 55 5.79 6.09 6.57
C SER A 55 4.60 6.11 7.52
N PRO A 56 4.80 5.98 8.83
CA PRO A 56 3.72 6.18 9.80
C PRO A 56 3.26 7.63 9.82
N GLY A 57 2.05 7.84 10.31
CA GLY A 57 1.58 9.17 10.70
C GLY A 57 2.24 9.61 12.00
N LEU A 58 2.55 10.90 12.10
CA LEU A 58 3.00 11.50 13.34
C LEU A 58 1.85 11.54 14.35
N GLY A 59 2.15 11.43 15.64
CA GLY A 59 1.17 11.76 16.68
C GLY A 59 0.90 13.26 16.73
N GLY A 60 -0.25 13.61 17.30
CA GLY A 60 -0.63 15.00 17.57
C GLY A 60 0.19 15.63 18.68
N ASP A 61 0.35 16.94 18.60
CA ASP A 61 0.93 17.77 19.65
C ASP A 61 -0.07 17.98 20.80
N GLY A 62 0.37 18.35 22.00
CA GLY A 62 -0.49 18.57 23.17
C GLY A 62 -0.05 17.77 24.41
N GLY A 63 -0.32 18.31 25.61
CA GLY A 63 0.09 17.75 26.90
C GLY A 63 1.49 18.18 27.39
N ASP A 64 1.59 18.55 28.67
CA ASP A 64 2.84 18.99 29.30
C ASP A 64 3.82 17.82 29.52
N THR A 65 3.30 16.59 29.44
CA THR A 65 4.01 15.38 29.89
C THR A 65 4.34 14.42 28.74
N ALA A 66 3.45 14.23 27.75
CA ALA A 66 3.74 13.40 26.58
C ALA A 66 2.81 13.70 25.38
N LYS A 67 3.43 13.83 24.20
CA LYS A 67 2.73 13.95 22.91
C LYS A 67 2.07 12.63 22.50
N GLY A 68 1.15 12.73 21.54
CA GLY A 68 0.65 11.57 20.80
C GLY A 68 1.80 10.78 20.17
N GLN A 69 1.71 9.45 20.24
CA GLN A 69 2.75 8.59 19.67
C GLN A 69 2.56 8.43 18.15
N PRO A 70 3.63 8.37 17.36
CA PRO A 70 3.53 7.99 15.96
C PRO A 70 2.89 6.62 15.76
N GLY A 71 2.26 6.42 14.61
CA GLY A 71 1.74 5.11 14.21
C GLY A 71 2.85 4.11 13.92
N VAL A 72 2.46 2.85 13.69
CA VAL A 72 3.39 1.80 13.23
C VAL A 72 3.71 2.01 11.74
N THR A 73 4.95 1.76 11.35
CA THR A 73 5.36 1.83 9.92
C THR A 73 4.55 0.83 9.09
N GLY A 74 4.17 1.25 7.88
CA GLY A 74 3.42 0.43 6.94
C GLY A 74 4.24 -0.70 6.32
N THR A 75 3.67 -1.36 5.31
CA THR A 75 4.32 -2.50 4.65
C THR A 75 4.36 -2.34 3.14
N VAL A 76 5.45 -2.78 2.52
CA VAL A 76 5.54 -3.03 1.08
C VAL A 76 5.52 -4.53 0.85
N ASN A 77 4.58 -5.01 0.02
CA ASN A 77 4.52 -6.39 -0.40
C ASN A 77 4.49 -6.46 -1.93
N GLN A 78 5.34 -7.33 -2.48
CA GLN A 78 5.35 -7.66 -3.89
C GLN A 78 5.12 -9.16 -4.03
N SER A 79 4.11 -9.55 -4.81
CA SER A 79 3.72 -10.94 -4.95
C SER A 79 3.39 -11.27 -6.40
N GLN A 80 4.05 -12.29 -6.93
CA GLN A 80 3.65 -12.90 -8.19
C GLN A 80 2.36 -13.69 -7.98
N ARG A 81 1.37 -13.52 -8.86
CA ARG A 81 0.12 -14.29 -8.85
C ARG A 81 -0.03 -15.05 -10.16
N ALA A 82 -0.40 -16.32 -10.05
CA ALA A 82 -0.90 -17.07 -11.19
C ALA A 82 -2.31 -16.59 -11.51
N PHE A 83 -2.52 -16.14 -12.74
CA PHE A 83 -3.85 -15.88 -13.27
C PHE A 83 -4.32 -17.14 -14.02
N PRO A 84 -5.57 -17.59 -13.82
CA PRO A 84 -6.08 -18.75 -14.55
C PRO A 84 -6.14 -18.44 -16.05
N ASP A 85 -5.70 -19.39 -16.87
CA ASP A 85 -5.85 -19.28 -18.33
C ASP A 85 -7.33 -19.39 -18.72
N VAL A 86 -7.76 -18.58 -19.69
CA VAL A 86 -9.06 -18.72 -20.34
C VAL A 86 -8.90 -19.64 -21.54
N THR A 87 -9.44 -20.85 -21.46
CA THR A 87 -9.51 -21.75 -22.62
C THR A 87 -10.78 -21.44 -23.42
N VAL A 88 -10.62 -21.01 -24.67
CA VAL A 88 -11.74 -20.85 -25.61
C VAL A 88 -11.84 -22.11 -26.47
N THR A 89 -12.92 -22.87 -26.29
CA THR A 89 -13.23 -24.01 -27.16
C THR A 89 -14.05 -23.50 -28.34
N VAL A 90 -13.45 -23.49 -29.55
CA VAL A 90 -14.20 -23.21 -30.78
C VAL A 90 -14.92 -24.49 -31.21
N GLN A 91 -16.25 -24.49 -31.08
CA GLN A 91 -17.07 -25.54 -31.68
C GLN A 91 -17.37 -25.14 -33.13
N SER A 92 -16.75 -25.82 -34.08
CA SER A 92 -17.18 -25.74 -35.48
C SER A 92 -18.44 -26.59 -35.66
N ALA A 93 -19.54 -25.97 -36.08
CA ALA A 93 -20.73 -26.70 -36.52
C ALA A 93 -20.47 -27.28 -37.92
N THR A 94 -20.68 -28.58 -38.10
CA THR A 94 -20.71 -29.19 -39.43
C THR A 94 -22.05 -28.84 -40.08
N ALA A 95 -22.02 -28.19 -41.24
CA ALA A 95 -23.24 -27.94 -42.01
C ALA A 95 -23.82 -29.28 -42.49
N LEU A 96 -25.12 -29.48 -42.26
CA LEU A 96 -25.91 -30.62 -42.75
C LEU A 96 -26.23 -30.47 -44.24
#